data_AF-A0A8T7D910-F1
#
_entry.id   AF-A0A8T7D910-F1
#
_cell.length_a   1.000
_cell.length_b   1.000
_cell.length_c   1.000
_cell.angle_alpha   90.00
_cell.angle_beta   90.00
_cell.angle_gamma   90.00
#
_symmetry.space_group_name_H-M   'P 1'
#
loop_
_entity.id
_entity.type
_entity.pdbx_description
1 polymer ?
#
loop_
_entity_poly.entity_id
_entity_poly.type
_entity_poly.pdbx_seq_one_letter_code
_entity_poly.pdbx_strand_id
1 'polypeptide(L)'
;VVPALVKDGIGGGDPCYVIEKHKDGRATVLLPWSPASFAGSIKVVQQSTLETVPCSLDEFSRSISQVGVGIEDCLTAEPADSGRVQTAE
;
A
#
# COMPACT_ATOMS: atom_id res chain seq x y z
N VAL A 1 -2.97 -3.33 9.80
CA VAL A 1 -3.08 -3.96 8.46
C VAL A 1 -1.69 -4.36 7.99
N VAL A 2 -1.56 -5.39 7.15
CA VAL A 2 -0.24 -5.92 6.70
C VAL A 2 -0.10 -5.78 5.18
N PRO A 3 0.97 -5.16 4.65
CA PRO A 3 1.24 -5.10 3.21
C PRO A 3 1.39 -6.49 2.58
N ALA A 4 0.72 -6.72 1.45
CA ALA A 4 0.80 -7.97 0.73
C ALA A 4 0.52 -7.78 -0.78
N LEU A 5 0.80 -8.82 -1.56
CA LEU A 5 0.31 -8.99 -2.93
C LEU A 5 -0.77 -10.07 -2.96
N VAL A 6 -1.83 -9.84 -3.74
CA VAL A 6 -2.71 -10.91 -4.21
C VAL A 6 -2.14 -11.43 -5.52
N LYS A 7 -1.53 -12.62 -5.48
CA LYS A 7 -0.91 -13.24 -6.66
C LYS A 7 -1.94 -13.57 -7.74
N ASP A 8 -1.62 -13.29 -8.98
CA ASP A 8 -2.46 -13.56 -10.16
C ASP A 8 -2.25 -14.98 -10.76
N GLY A 9 -1.24 -15.71 -10.28
CA GLY A 9 -0.90 -17.06 -10.72
C GLY A 9 0.00 -17.13 -11.96
N ILE A 10 0.35 -15.99 -12.58
CA ILE A 10 1.25 -15.90 -13.75
C ILE A 10 2.57 -15.19 -13.43
N GLY A 11 2.83 -14.92 -12.15
CA GLY A 11 4.06 -14.30 -11.68
C GLY A 11 3.92 -12.82 -11.32
N GLY A 12 2.72 -12.24 -11.45
CA GLY A 12 2.38 -10.92 -10.97
C GLY A 12 1.55 -10.95 -9.69
N GLY A 13 1.10 -9.76 -9.26
CA GLY A 13 0.18 -9.64 -8.14
C GLY A 13 -0.25 -8.20 -7.89
N ASP A 14 -1.48 -8.06 -7.40
CA ASP A 14 -2.06 -6.75 -7.06
C ASP A 14 -1.64 -6.36 -5.64
N PRO A 15 -1.13 -5.14 -5.42
CA PRO A 15 -0.84 -4.65 -4.07
C PRO A 15 -2.11 -4.60 -3.23
N CYS A 16 -2.00 -4.94 -1.94
CA CYS A 16 -3.12 -4.91 -1.00
C CYS A 16 -2.65 -4.76 0.45
N TYR A 17 -3.62 -4.46 1.32
CA TYR A 17 -3.46 -4.51 2.76
C TYR A 17 -4.34 -5.61 3.34
N VAL A 18 -3.73 -6.55 4.06
CA VAL A 18 -4.48 -7.58 4.80
C VAL A 18 -5.11 -6.92 6.02
N ILE A 19 -6.45 -6.95 6.07
CA ILE A 19 -7.26 -6.44 7.17
C ILE A 19 -7.47 -7.55 8.21
N GLU A 20 -7.91 -8.72 7.74
CA GLU A 20 -8.26 -9.85 8.60
C GLU A 20 -7.95 -11.18 7.91
N LYS A 21 -7.41 -12.15 8.67
CA LYS A 21 -7.28 -13.55 8.25
C LYS A 21 -8.35 -14.37 8.95
N HIS A 22 -9.16 -15.09 8.17
CA HIS A 22 -10.26 -15.90 8.68
C HIS A 22 -9.78 -17.32 9.00
N LYS A 23 -10.56 -18.06 9.81
CA LYS A 23 -10.23 -19.45 10.19
C LYS A 23 -10.43 -20.47 9.04
N ASP A 24 -11.16 -20.10 8.00
CA ASP A 24 -11.51 -20.96 6.87
C ASP A 24 -10.53 -20.85 5.69
N GLY A 25 -9.34 -20.28 5.93
CA GLY A 25 -8.31 -20.11 4.89
C GLY A 25 -8.55 -18.92 3.96
N ARG A 26 -9.54 -18.06 4.22
CA ARG A 26 -9.75 -16.80 3.48
C ARG A 26 -9.19 -15.59 4.23
N ALA A 27 -9.04 -14.47 3.54
CA ALA A 27 -8.65 -13.20 4.13
C ALA A 27 -9.42 -12.05 3.50
N THR A 28 -9.76 -11.07 4.33
CA THR A 28 -10.31 -9.78 3.89
C THR A 28 -9.15 -8.82 3.66
N VAL A 29 -9.11 -8.21 2.48
CA VAL A 29 -8.05 -7.30 2.04
C VAL A 29 -8.62 -6.00 1.49
N LEU A 30 -7.88 -4.90 1.64
CA LEU A 30 -8.06 -3.68 0.86
C LEU A 30 -7.12 -3.71 -0.34
N LEU A 31 -7.66 -3.70 -1.55
CA LEU A 31 -6.90 -3.42 -2.77
C LEU A 31 -6.98 -1.91 -3.06
N PRO A 32 -5.90 -1.15 -2.83
CA PRO A 32 -5.86 0.26 -3.14
C PRO A 32 -5.94 0.50 -4.65
N TRP A 33 -6.50 1.65 -5.02
CA TRP A 33 -6.46 2.15 -6.40
C TRP A 33 -5.40 3.24 -6.48
N SER A 34 -4.24 2.93 -7.06
CA SER A 34 -3.19 3.92 -7.29
C SER A 34 -3.73 5.19 -7.98
N PRO A 35 -3.35 6.40 -7.53
CA PRO A 35 -2.37 6.69 -6.47
C PRO A 35 -2.96 6.75 -5.03
N ALA A 36 -4.23 6.41 -4.82
CA ALA A 36 -4.83 6.44 -3.49
C ALA A 36 -4.47 5.21 -2.65
N SER A 37 -3.46 5.35 -1.79
CA SER A 37 -2.94 4.25 -0.98
C SER A 37 -3.89 3.70 0.07
N PHE A 38 -4.92 4.44 0.48
CA PHE A 38 -5.87 4.00 1.51
C PHE A 38 -7.33 3.99 1.05
N ALA A 39 -7.58 4.13 -0.26
CA ALA A 39 -8.91 4.00 -0.83
C ALA A 39 -8.91 2.94 -1.94
N GLY A 40 -9.97 2.17 -2.01
CA GLY A 40 -10.10 1.13 -3.02
C GLY A 40 -11.17 0.09 -2.66
N SER A 41 -10.99 -1.12 -3.19
CA SER A 41 -11.95 -2.20 -3.02
C SER A 41 -11.62 -3.07 -1.81
N ILE A 42 -12.63 -3.43 -1.03
CA ILE A 42 -12.52 -4.53 -0.07
C ILE A 42 -12.86 -5.83 -0.77
N LYS A 43 -11.98 -6.83 -0.69
CA LYS A 43 -12.17 -8.16 -1.30
C LYS A 43 -11.92 -9.26 -0.29
N VAL A 44 -12.55 -10.41 -0.51
CA VAL A 44 -12.23 -11.67 0.18
C VAL A 44 -11.43 -12.54 -0.79
N VAL A 45 -10.23 -12.95 -0.38
CA VAL A 45 -9.31 -13.76 -1.19
C VAL A 45 -8.90 -15.02 -0.44
N GLN A 46 -8.31 -15.98 -1.15
CA GLN A 46 -7.70 -17.16 -0.51
C GLN A 46 -6.38 -16.76 0.16
N GLN A 47 -6.10 -17.24 1.36
CA GLN A 47 -4.83 -16.94 2.03
C GLN A 47 -3.62 -17.49 1.26
N SER A 48 -3.79 -18.59 0.53
CA SER A 48 -2.73 -19.18 -0.31
C SER A 48 -2.30 -18.30 -1.47
N THR A 49 -3.14 -17.35 -1.90
CA THR A 49 -2.80 -16.39 -2.95
C THR A 49 -2.11 -15.14 -2.40
N LEU A 50 -2.04 -14.97 -1.09
CA LEU A 50 -1.37 -13.83 -0.47
C LEU A 50 0.13 -14.05 -0.34
N GLU A 51 0.90 -13.00 -0.65
CA GLU A 51 2.33 -12.92 -0.38
C GLU A 51 2.60 -11.66 0.43
N THR A 52 3.03 -11.82 1.68
CA THR A 52 3.38 -10.68 2.54
C THR A 52 4.61 -9.98 1.98
N VAL A 53 4.55 -8.66 1.85
CA VAL A 53 5.70 -7.84 1.43
C VAL A 53 6.45 -7.39 2.69
N PRO A 54 7.77 -7.68 2.82
CA PRO A 54 8.55 -7.34 4.01
C PRO A 54 8.96 -5.86 4.00
N CYS A 55 8.00 -4.96 4.14
CA CYS A 55 8.22 -3.52 4.21
C CYS A 55 7.28 -2.88 5.26
N SER A 56 7.59 -1.64 5.63
CA SER A 56 6.70 -0.85 6.49
C SER A 56 5.44 -0.41 5.76
N LEU A 57 4.42 -0.05 6.55
CA LEU A 57 3.18 0.53 6.01
C LEU A 57 3.43 1.83 5.24
N ASP A 58 4.37 2.64 5.72
CA ASP A 58 4.72 3.95 5.15
C ASP A 58 5.42 3.78 3.80
N GLU A 59 6.38 2.86 3.70
CA GLU A 59 7.06 2.55 2.43
C GLU A 59 6.07 2.03 1.39
N PHE A 60 5.19 1.11 1.77
CA PHE A 60 4.21 0.52 0.87
C PHE A 60 3.16 1.52 0.42
N SER A 61 2.62 2.34 1.34
CA SER A 61 1.66 3.38 0.97
C SER A 61 2.31 4.47 0.12
N ARG A 62 3.57 4.84 0.38
CA ARG A 62 4.29 5.79 -0.46
C ARG A 62 4.49 5.29 -1.87
N SER A 63 4.87 4.01 -2.04
CA SER A 63 5.07 3.43 -3.38
C SER A 63 3.77 3.46 -4.19
N ILE A 64 2.63 3.12 -3.58
CA ILE A 64 1.30 3.23 -4.21
C ILE A 64 0.96 4.68 -4.56
N SER A 65 1.23 5.63 -3.64
CA SER A 65 0.97 7.06 -3.84
C SER A 65 1.80 7.69 -4.93
N GLN A 66 2.95 7.09 -5.24
CA GLN A 66 3.90 7.58 -6.25
C GLN A 66 3.85 6.77 -7.56
N VAL A 67 2.91 5.83 -7.70
CA VAL A 67 2.71 5.12 -8.97
C VAL A 67 2.33 6.10 -10.07
N GLY A 68 3.12 6.11 -11.15
CA GLY A 68 2.88 6.95 -12.32
C GLY A 68 3.44 8.36 -12.23
N VAL A 69 4.24 8.70 -11.22
CA VAL A 69 4.91 10.00 -11.18
C VAL A 69 6.02 10.07 -12.23
N GLY A 70 5.91 11.03 -13.15
CA GLY A 70 6.94 11.38 -14.13
C GLY A 70 8.12 12.11 -13.47
N ILE A 71 9.34 11.81 -13.91
CA ILE A 71 10.61 12.24 -13.27
C ILE A 71 10.74 13.76 -13.12
N GLU A 72 10.12 14.55 -14.00
CA GLU A 72 10.25 16.01 -14.03
C GLU A 72 9.52 16.69 -12.87
N ASP A 73 8.28 16.28 -12.56
CA ASP A 73 7.46 16.90 -11.51
C ASP A 73 8.02 16.64 -10.09
N CYS A 74 8.72 15.52 -9.91
CA CYS A 74 9.46 15.21 -8.66
C CYS A 74 10.66 16.12 -8.43
N LEU A 75 11.32 16.60 -9.48
CA LEU A 75 12.54 17.41 -9.40
C LEU A 75 12.26 18.90 -9.20
N THR A 76 11.04 19.34 -9.52
CA THR A 76 10.57 20.71 -9.25
C THR A 76 9.87 20.87 -7.91
N ALA A 77 9.55 19.77 -7.23
CA ALA A 77 8.96 19.81 -5.89
C ALA A 77 10.04 20.13 -4.85
N GLU A 78 9.90 21.23 -4.11
CA GLU A 78 10.74 21.44 -2.93
C GLU A 78 10.45 20.36 -1.88
N PRO A 79 11.46 19.84 -1.16
CA PRO A 79 11.24 18.82 -0.15
C PRO A 79 10.25 19.33 0.90
N ALA A 80 9.21 18.55 1.19
CA ALA A 80 8.29 18.88 2.26
C ALA A 80 9.06 18.98 3.59
N ASP A 81 9.09 20.18 4.17
CA ASP A 81 9.74 20.47 5.46
C ASP A 81 9.01 19.74 6.59
N SER A 82 9.42 18.51 6.86
CA SER A 82 8.93 17.72 7.98
C SER A 82 9.68 18.09 9.25
N GLY A 83 9.32 19.22 9.87
CA GLY A 83 9.60 19.45 11.28
C GLY A 83 10.03 20.85 11.69
N ARG A 84 9.06 21.75 11.91
CA ARG A 84 9.15 22.73 13.00
C ARG A 84 7.98 22.53 13.95
N VAL A 85 8.20 21.72 14.98
CA VAL A 85 7.44 21.86 16.23
C VAL A 85 7.95 23.15 16.86
N GLN A 86 7.17 24.22 16.77
CA GLN A 86 7.42 25.44 17.53
C GLN A 86 6.47 25.44 18.71
N THR A 87 7.00 25.10 19.89
CA THR A 87 6.35 25.30 21.18
C THR A 87 6.06 26.79 21.34
N ALA A 88 4.80 27.15 21.55
CA ALA A 88 4.41 28.51 21.93
C ALA A 88 4.44 28.60 23.47
N GLU A 89 5.22 29.55 23.98
CA GLU A 89 5.16 30.08 25.35
C GLU A 89 3.88 30.89 25.58
#